data_AF-A0A7G1IBG7-F1
#
_entry.id   AF-A0A7G1IBG7-F1
#
_cell.length_a   1.000
_cell.length_b   1.000
_cell.length_c   1.000
_cell.angle_alpha   90.00
_cell.angle_beta   90.00
_cell.angle_gamma   90.00
#
_symmetry.space_group_name_H-M   'P 1'
#
loop_
_entity.id
_entity.type
_entity.pdbx_description
1 polymer ?
#
loop_
_entity_poly.entity_id
_entity_poly.type
_entity_poly.pdbx_seq_one_letter_code
_entity_poly.pdbx_strand_id
1 'polypeptide(L)'
;MPVQDWRGEVGLVTEPLRRLTLRPDRTTAFLCGPEPMLRFGADALLAKGVAARDIRVSLERNMQCGVGWCGHCQLGPLLVCRDGPVVGYDVAGPLLRVKEL
;
A
#
# COMPACT_ATOMS: atom_id res chain seq x y z
N MET A 1 19.56 -7.69 11.34
CA MET A 1 20.05 -8.99 10.81
C MET A 1 18.99 -10.04 11.07
N PRO A 2 18.78 -11.01 10.16
CA PRO A 2 17.93 -12.16 10.47
C PRO A 2 18.43 -12.86 11.73
N VAL A 3 17.50 -13.41 12.51
CA VAL A 3 17.82 -14.25 13.67
C VAL A 3 18.64 -15.46 13.21
N GLN A 4 19.51 -15.98 14.09
CA GLN A 4 20.24 -17.21 13.83
C GLN A 4 19.22 -18.31 13.44
N ASP A 5 19.48 -19.03 12.34
CA ASP A 5 18.60 -20.05 11.71
C ASP A 5 17.42 -19.58 10.83
N TRP A 6 17.41 -18.33 10.33
CA TRP A 6 16.43 -17.93 9.31
C TRP A 6 16.59 -18.72 7.99
N ARG A 7 15.56 -19.48 7.62
CA ARG A 7 15.50 -20.28 6.38
C ARG A 7 14.69 -19.64 5.25
N GLY A 8 14.05 -18.51 5.52
CA GLY A 8 13.27 -17.79 4.53
C GLY A 8 14.15 -16.99 3.57
N GLU A 9 13.52 -16.38 2.57
CA GLU A 9 14.23 -15.46 1.70
C GLU A 9 14.68 -14.20 2.46
N VAL A 10 15.78 -13.61 2.00
CA VAL A 10 16.32 -12.35 2.52
C VAL A 10 16.36 -11.36 1.36
N GLY A 11 15.66 -10.24 1.52
CA GLY A 11 15.51 -9.23 0.46
C GLY A 11 14.32 -8.32 0.71
N LEU A 12 13.90 -7.60 -0.33
CA LEU A 12 12.70 -6.79 -0.32
C LEU A 12 11.48 -7.69 -0.54
N VAL A 13 10.36 -7.34 0.10
CA VAL A 13 9.08 -8.07 -0.06
C VAL A 13 8.58 -8.10 -1.52
N THR A 14 9.07 -7.18 -2.35
CA THR A 14 8.75 -7.13 -3.77
C THR A 14 9.38 -8.27 -4.59
N GLU A 15 10.49 -8.87 -4.15
CA GLU A 15 11.13 -9.98 -4.87
C GLU A 15 10.22 -11.22 -4.95
N PRO A 16 9.73 -11.79 -3.82
CA PRO A 16 8.76 -12.89 -3.86
C PRO A 16 7.51 -12.54 -4.66
N LEU A 17 6.99 -11.32 -4.47
CA LEU A 17 5.80 -10.85 -5.16
C LEU A 17 5.97 -10.87 -6.68
N ARG A 18 7.13 -10.46 -7.20
CA ARG A 18 7.45 -10.49 -8.64
C ARG A 18 7.54 -11.90 -9.21
N ARG A 19 7.98 -12.89 -8.43
CA ARG A 19 8.05 -14.30 -8.88
C ARG A 19 6.73 -15.05 -8.76
N LEU A 20 5.84 -14.59 -7.89
CA LEU A 20 4.54 -15.22 -7.68
C LEU A 20 3.68 -15.21 -8.97
N THR A 21 3.20 -16.39 -9.37
CA THR A 21 2.22 -16.52 -10.44
C THR A 21 0.83 -16.21 -9.90
N LEU A 22 0.12 -15.27 -10.53
CA LEU A 22 -1.19 -14.80 -10.11
C LEU A 22 -2.20 -14.95 -11.25
N ARG A 23 -3.48 -15.10 -10.89
CA ARG A 23 -4.62 -14.94 -11.82
C ARG A 23 -5.21 -13.55 -11.61
N PRO A 24 -4.85 -12.54 -12.41
CA PRO A 24 -5.16 -11.14 -12.09
C PRO A 24 -6.66 -10.87 -12.03
N ASP A 25 -7.45 -11.57 -12.84
CA ASP A 25 -8.92 -11.57 -12.88
C ASP A 25 -9.59 -12.08 -11.59
N ARG A 26 -8.83 -12.77 -10.73
CA ARG A 26 -9.33 -13.42 -9.51
C ARG A 26 -8.45 -13.12 -8.29
N THR A 27 -7.71 -12.01 -8.32
CA THR A 27 -6.80 -11.63 -7.26
C THR A 27 -7.18 -10.27 -6.69
N THR A 28 -7.32 -10.19 -5.37
CA THR A 28 -7.34 -8.94 -4.62
C THR A 28 -6.11 -8.91 -3.72
N ALA A 29 -5.34 -7.82 -3.78
CA ALA A 29 -4.14 -7.66 -2.97
C ALA A 29 -4.39 -6.70 -1.82
N PHE A 30 -3.75 -6.96 -0.67
CA PHE A 30 -3.77 -6.09 0.50
C PHE A 30 -2.32 -5.76 0.86
N LEU A 31 -1.99 -4.46 0.87
CA LEU A 31 -0.66 -3.96 1.20
C LEU A 31 -0.73 -3.08 2.45
N CYS A 32 0.17 -3.32 3.39
CA CYS A 32 0.28 -2.61 4.66
C CYS A 32 1.76 -2.46 4.99
N GLY A 33 2.21 -1.23 5.24
CA GLY A 33 3.60 -0.94 5.58
C GLY A 33 4.05 0.42 5.03
N PRO A 34 5.37 0.68 5.03
CA PRO A 34 5.92 1.97 4.63
C PRO A 34 5.50 2.39 3.24
N GLU A 35 5.30 3.69 3.02
CA GLU A 35 4.81 4.21 1.74
C GLU A 35 5.64 3.76 0.51
N PRO A 36 6.99 3.71 0.54
CA PRO A 36 7.75 3.14 -0.56
C PRO A 36 7.41 1.67 -0.84
N MET A 37 7.18 0.87 0.21
CA MET A 37 6.78 -0.53 0.09
C MET A 37 5.40 -0.68 -0.57
N LEU A 38 4.44 0.17 -0.18
CA LEU A 38 3.11 0.19 -0.79
C LEU A 38 3.20 0.51 -2.29
N ARG A 39 3.97 1.54 -2.66
CA ARG A 39 4.16 1.97 -4.06
C ARG A 39 4.80 0.87 -4.91
N PHE A 40 5.94 0.33 -4.48
CA PHE A 40 6.64 -0.70 -5.25
C PHE A 40 5.89 -2.04 -5.27
N GLY A 41 5.18 -2.38 -4.20
CA GLY A 41 4.30 -3.55 -4.15
C GLY A 41 3.12 -3.43 -5.12
N ALA A 42 2.45 -2.27 -5.12
CA ALA A 42 1.35 -2.01 -6.04
C ALA A 42 1.83 -1.97 -7.50
N ASP A 43 2.96 -1.32 -7.79
CA ASP A 43 3.54 -1.30 -9.14
C ASP A 43 3.87 -2.72 -9.65
N ALA A 44 4.36 -3.62 -8.77
CA ALA A 44 4.60 -5.01 -9.11
C ALA A 44 3.32 -5.80 -9.42
N LEU A 45 2.22 -5.51 -8.72
CA LEU A 45 0.90 -6.12 -8.95
C LEU A 45 0.25 -5.58 -10.23
N LEU A 46 0.35 -4.28 -10.48
CA LEU A 46 -0.11 -3.63 -11.71
C LEU A 46 0.62 -4.20 -12.93
N ALA A 47 1.95 -4.39 -12.85
CA ALA A 47 2.73 -5.03 -13.90
C ALA A 47 2.31 -6.48 -14.19
N LYS A 48 1.62 -7.13 -13.24
CA LYS A 48 1.03 -8.46 -13.39
C LYS A 48 -0.42 -8.42 -13.87
N GLY A 49 -0.99 -7.24 -14.11
CA GLY A 49 -2.35 -7.05 -14.63
C GLY A 49 -3.43 -7.03 -13.57
N VAL A 50 -3.10 -6.99 -12.27
CA VAL A 50 -4.11 -6.79 -11.21
C VAL A 50 -4.62 -5.37 -11.34
N ALA A 51 -5.95 -5.17 -11.41
CA ALA A 51 -6.50 -3.83 -11.57
C ALA A 51 -6.26 -2.99 -10.30
N ALA A 52 -6.03 -1.68 -10.46
CA ALA A 52 -5.71 -0.80 -9.33
C ALA A 52 -6.79 -0.78 -8.23
N ARG A 53 -8.07 -0.90 -8.61
CA ARG A 53 -9.21 -1.03 -7.68
C ARG A 53 -9.18 -2.30 -6.84
N ASP A 54 -8.54 -3.36 -7.34
CA ASP A 54 -8.40 -4.66 -6.69
C ASP A 54 -7.10 -4.73 -5.83
N ILE A 55 -6.36 -3.62 -5.75
CA ILE A 55 -5.23 -3.46 -4.84
C ILE A 55 -5.68 -2.53 -3.71
N ARG A 56 -5.73 -3.06 -2.50
CA ARG A 56 -6.11 -2.36 -1.27
C ARG A 56 -4.84 -1.96 -0.52
N VAL A 57 -4.72 -0.69 -0.16
CA VAL A 57 -3.57 -0.19 0.60
C VAL A 57 -4.04 0.37 1.94
N SER A 58 -3.36 0.00 3.01
CA SER A 58 -3.52 0.61 4.34
C SER A 58 -2.61 1.81 4.44
N LEU A 59 -3.20 3.00 4.51
CA LEU A 59 -2.48 4.26 4.57
C LEU A 59 -2.15 4.63 6.02
N GLU A 60 -0.92 5.10 6.22
CA GLU A 60 -0.44 5.64 7.48
C GLU A 60 -0.20 7.16 7.33
N ARG A 61 -0.74 7.95 8.26
CA ARG A 61 -0.53 9.40 8.39
C ARG A 61 -0.51 9.78 9.86
N ASN A 62 0.01 10.96 10.17
CA ASN A 62 -0.05 11.49 11.53
C ASN A 62 -1.52 11.70 11.92
N MET A 63 -2.01 10.94 12.89
CA MET A 63 -3.36 11.05 13.40
C MET A 63 -3.30 11.63 14.80
N GLN A 64 -4.07 12.70 15.03
CA GLN A 64 -4.33 13.21 16.38
C GLN A 64 -5.74 12.84 16.84
N CYS A 65 -6.78 13.39 16.19
CA CYS A 65 -8.16 13.19 16.67
C CYS A 65 -8.74 11.80 16.34
N GLY A 66 -8.30 11.14 15.27
CA GLY A 66 -8.85 9.85 14.82
C GLY A 66 -10.30 9.85 14.33
N VAL A 67 -11.02 10.98 14.36
CA VAL A 67 -12.47 11.05 14.10
C VAL A 67 -12.86 12.05 12.99
N GLY A 68 -11.91 12.47 12.17
CA GLY A 68 -12.14 13.35 11.03
C GLY A 68 -12.38 14.83 11.38
N TRP A 69 -12.09 15.24 12.61
CA TRP A 69 -12.30 16.62 13.06
C TRP A 69 -11.12 17.55 12.79
N CYS A 70 -9.89 17.09 13.05
CA CYS A 70 -8.71 17.97 13.08
C CYS A 70 -7.92 18.11 11.77
N GLY A 71 -8.17 17.27 10.76
CA GLY A 71 -7.44 17.33 9.47
C GLY A 71 -5.99 16.83 9.44
N HIS A 72 -5.35 16.50 10.58
CA HIS A 72 -3.93 16.06 10.59
C HIS A 72 -3.63 14.84 9.71
N CYS A 73 -4.61 13.96 9.52
CA CYS A 73 -4.47 12.78 8.69
C CYS A 73 -4.85 13.02 7.22
N GLN A 74 -4.86 14.27 6.76
CA GLN A 74 -5.27 14.62 5.41
C GLN A 74 -4.24 14.14 4.38
N LEU A 75 -4.73 13.52 3.31
CA LEU A 75 -3.97 13.15 2.12
C LEU A 75 -4.79 13.54 0.89
N GLY A 76 -4.48 14.69 0.29
CA GLY A 76 -5.33 15.29 -0.73
C GLY A 76 -6.76 15.49 -0.21
N PRO A 77 -7.79 14.94 -0.87
CA PRO A 77 -9.18 15.05 -0.42
C PRO A 77 -9.55 14.05 0.69
N LEU A 78 -8.68 13.09 1.02
CA LEU A 78 -8.98 12.03 1.99
C LEU A 78 -8.57 12.44 3.40
N LEU A 79 -9.46 12.25 4.37
CA LEU A 79 -9.11 12.17 5.78
C LEU A 79 -8.90 10.70 6.13
N VAL A 80 -7.64 10.24 6.22
CA VAL A 80 -7.31 8.81 6.38
C VAL A 80 -8.02 8.16 7.58
N CYS A 81 -8.22 8.88 8.69
CA CYS A 81 -8.93 8.33 9.86
C CYS A 81 -10.44 8.13 9.67
N ARG A 82 -11.07 8.82 8.70
CA ARG A 82 -12.51 8.75 8.44
C ARG A 82 -12.83 7.99 7.15
N ASP A 83 -12.11 8.33 6.08
CA ASP A 83 -12.33 7.81 4.73
C ASP A 83 -11.48 6.57 4.42
N GLY A 84 -10.45 6.31 5.25
CA GLY A 84 -9.58 5.15 5.18
C GLY A 84 -9.77 4.22 6.40
N PRO A 85 -8.69 3.64 6.97
CA PRO A 85 -7.29 3.70 6.53
C PRO A 85 -7.02 2.82 5.29
N VAL A 86 -7.93 1.89 4.97
CA VAL A 86 -7.80 0.98 3.82
C VAL A 86 -8.60 1.49 2.62
N VAL A 87 -7.89 1.89 1.58
CA VAL A 87 -8.48 2.43 0.34
C VAL A 87 -7.95 1.68 -0.89
N GLY A 88 -8.57 1.91 -2.05
CA GLY A 88 -8.11 1.33 -3.32
C GLY A 88 -6.90 2.09 -3.85
N TYR A 89 -6.00 1.39 -4.54
CA TYR A 89 -4.81 2.01 -5.12
C TYR A 89 -5.14 2.89 -6.33
N ASP A 90 -6.32 2.71 -6.94
CA ASP A 90 -6.90 3.64 -7.90
C ASP A 90 -7.13 5.04 -7.30
N VAL A 91 -7.50 5.11 -6.01
CA VAL A 91 -7.65 6.37 -5.27
C VAL A 91 -6.32 6.83 -4.67
N ALA A 92 -5.59 5.93 -3.99
CA ALA A 92 -4.37 6.30 -3.28
C ALA A 92 -3.17 6.55 -4.20
N GLY A 93 -3.05 5.81 -5.30
CA GLY A 93 -1.88 5.84 -6.18
C GLY A 93 -1.51 7.23 -6.68
N PRO A 94 -2.45 8.05 -7.20
CA PRO A 94 -2.19 9.44 -7.57
C PRO A 94 -1.71 10.30 -6.38
N LEU A 95 -2.27 10.08 -5.19
CA LEU A 95 -1.97 10.86 -3.98
C LEU A 95 -0.58 10.55 -3.40
N LEU A 96 -0.11 9.30 -3.54
CA LEU A 96 1.20 8.85 -3.04
C LEU A 96 2.37 9.14 -4.00
N ARG A 97 2.07 9.60 -5.23
CA ARG A 97 3.09 9.88 -6.26
C ARG A 97 3.50 11.34 -6.31
N VAL A 98 2.75 12.23 -5.67
CA VAL A 98 3.11 13.64 -5.52
C VAL A 98 4.33 13.72 -4.58
N LYS A 99 5.48 14.14 -5.11
CA LYS A 99 6.59 14.58 -4.27
C LYS A 99 6.21 15.94 -3.71
N GLU A 100 6.37 16.09 -2.39
CA GLU A 100 6.23 17.32 -1.59
C GLU A 100 4.80 17.67 -1.14
N LEU A 101 4.56 17.41 0.15
CA LEU A 101 4.27 18.46 1.12
C LEU A 101 5.34 18.40 2.22
#